data_AF-A0A842JJU2-F1
#
_entry.id   AF-A0A842JJU2-F1
#
_cell.length_a   1.000
_cell.length_b   1.000
_cell.length_c   1.000
_cell.angle_alpha   90.00
_cell.angle_beta   90.00
_cell.angle_gamma   90.00
#
_symmetry.space_group_name_H-M   'P 1'
#
loop_
_entity.id
_entity.type
_entity.pdbx_description
1 polymer ?
#
loop_
_entity_poly.entity_id
_entity_poly.type
_entity_poly.pdbx_seq_one_letter_code
_entity_poly.pdbx_strand_id
1 'polypeptide(L)'
;MAKALCIILGFAIATITSNVLIEKLGVNYNEERSFSMAHYAMMGLNCETNGCVSGEDGEFSAGKQTYQDRIEANIDVISERLDNYGILGLAKHLTKKMLCTYNDGTFGWAGEGGFFKDVVDRTSPFADLLRNIYYPSGEHYRLFCTSQQFFWIFTLMGIILNFPQILFCKESRKIASKKDSDLLVILLSIIGITLFILIFEGRARYLYLYSGFFVIASTVGFSSFANAIAFKKHNPSAQSNNSSTRVSKIQKQKTTSSF
;
A
#
# COMPACT_ATOMS: atom_id res chain seq x y z
N MET A 1 -0.86 -9.48 27.76
CA MET A 1 -2.06 -8.97 28.44
C MET A 1 -2.16 -7.45 28.40
N ALA A 2 -1.19 -6.67 28.91
CA ALA A 2 -1.27 -5.20 28.90
C ALA A 2 -1.51 -4.58 27.50
N LYS A 3 -0.79 -5.03 26.46
CA LYS A 3 -0.97 -4.54 25.08
C LYS A 3 -2.38 -4.81 24.52
N ALA A 4 -2.93 -6.00 24.79
CA ALA A 4 -4.29 -6.35 24.37
C ALA A 4 -5.33 -5.50 25.10
N LEU A 5 -5.10 -5.24 26.39
CA LEU A 5 -5.96 -4.35 27.19
C LEU A 5 -5.96 -2.92 26.63
N CYS A 6 -4.80 -2.40 26.23
CA CYS A 6 -4.71 -1.08 25.60
C CYS A 6 -5.47 -1.01 24.27
N ILE A 7 -5.42 -2.07 23.45
CA ILE A 7 -6.16 -2.14 22.19
C ILE A 7 -7.67 -2.14 22.47
N ILE A 8 -8.14 -3.00 23.39
CA ILE A 8 -9.55 -3.07 23.78
C ILE A 8 -10.03 -1.73 24.33
N LEU A 9 -9.25 -1.10 25.20
CA LEU A 9 -9.56 0.21 25.76
C LEU A 9 -9.64 1.29 24.67
N GLY A 10 -8.70 1.27 23.72
CA GLY A 10 -8.71 2.18 22.57
C GLY A 10 -9.98 2.04 21.73
N PHE A 11 -10.38 0.80 21.42
CA PHE A 11 -11.64 0.52 20.73
C PHE A 11 -12.84 1.00 21.53
N ALA A 12 -12.89 0.71 22.83
CA ALA A 12 -13.99 1.13 23.69
C ALA A 12 -14.13 2.65 23.73
N ILE A 13 -13.02 3.38 23.90
CA ILE A 13 -13.00 4.85 23.89
C ILE A 13 -13.50 5.39 22.54
N ALA A 14 -13.03 4.82 21.42
CA ALA A 14 -13.46 5.24 20.09
C ALA A 14 -14.97 5.06 19.88
N THR A 15 -15.53 3.92 20.29
CA THR A 15 -16.96 3.63 20.19
C THR A 15 -17.80 4.57 21.06
N ILE A 16 -17.42 4.73 22.33
CA ILE A 16 -18.13 5.61 23.27
C ILE A 16 -18.12 7.06 22.75
N THR A 17 -16.95 7.54 22.33
CA THR A 17 -16.79 8.91 21.81
C THR A 17 -17.66 9.12 20.57
N SER A 18 -17.67 8.15 19.65
CA SER A 18 -18.50 8.23 18.43
C SER A 18 -19.99 8.30 18.76
N ASN A 19 -20.48 7.44 19.68
CA ASN A 19 -21.88 7.44 20.08
C ASN A 19 -22.30 8.76 20.75
N VAL A 20 -21.46 9.30 21.65
CA VAL A 20 -21.71 10.61 22.28
C VAL A 20 -21.73 11.73 21.25
N LEU A 21 -20.84 11.71 20.25
CA LEU A 21 -20.86 12.70 19.17
C LEU A 21 -22.13 12.60 18.32
N ILE A 22 -22.54 11.40 17.93
CA ILE A 22 -23.76 11.19 17.13
C ILE A 22 -24.98 11.74 17.87
N GLU A 23 -25.10 11.43 19.16
CA GLU A 23 -26.16 11.92 20.02
C GLU A 23 -26.14 13.45 20.13
N LYS A 24 -24.97 14.05 20.43
CA LYS A 24 -24.84 15.50 20.61
C LYS A 24 -25.02 16.31 19.33
N LEU A 25 -24.66 15.75 18.17
CA LEU A 25 -24.83 16.39 16.88
C LEU A 25 -26.25 16.25 16.35
N GLY A 26 -27.12 15.48 17.02
CA GLY A 26 -28.50 15.23 16.57
C GLY A 26 -28.56 14.53 15.21
N VAL A 27 -27.51 13.77 14.86
CA VAL A 27 -27.43 13.09 13.56
C VAL A 27 -28.34 11.87 13.61
N ASN A 28 -29.45 11.92 12.89
CA ASN A 28 -30.33 10.76 12.71
C ASN A 28 -29.71 9.80 11.70
N TYR A 29 -28.90 8.86 12.20
CA TYR A 29 -28.24 7.84 11.40
C TYR A 29 -29.25 6.78 10.97
N ASN A 30 -29.50 6.69 9.66
CA ASN A 30 -30.33 5.63 9.08
C ASN A 30 -29.44 4.48 8.60
N GLU A 31 -29.39 3.40 9.39
CA GLU A 31 -28.59 2.21 9.10
C GLU A 31 -28.98 1.54 7.77
N GLU A 32 -30.26 1.63 7.37
CA GLU A 32 -30.73 1.08 6.10
C GLU A 32 -30.10 1.76 4.89
N ARG A 33 -29.50 2.95 5.05
CA ARG A 33 -28.80 3.68 3.97
C ARG A 33 -27.30 3.43 3.95
N SER A 34 -26.76 2.62 4.85
CA SER A 34 -25.32 2.41 4.97
C SER A 34 -24.75 1.47 3.91
N PHE A 35 -23.57 1.81 3.38
CA PHE A 35 -22.83 0.92 2.49
C PHE A 35 -22.09 -0.16 3.28
N SER A 36 -22.25 -1.42 2.86
CA SER A 36 -21.60 -2.58 3.47
C SER A 36 -20.22 -2.84 2.85
N MET A 37 -19.46 -3.77 3.43
CA MET A 37 -18.21 -4.26 2.81
C MET A 37 -18.43 -4.81 1.41
N ALA A 38 -19.59 -5.41 1.13
CA ALA A 38 -19.93 -5.92 -0.20
C ALA A 38 -19.97 -4.81 -1.25
N HIS A 39 -20.43 -3.60 -0.90
CA HIS A 39 -20.39 -2.44 -1.79
C HIS A 39 -18.96 -2.09 -2.23
N TYR A 40 -18.04 -1.99 -1.26
CA TYR A 40 -16.65 -1.65 -1.55
C TYR A 40 -15.92 -2.79 -2.30
N ALA A 41 -16.25 -4.05 -2.01
CA ALA A 41 -15.69 -5.19 -2.73
C ALA A 41 -16.18 -5.24 -4.18
N MET A 42 -17.47 -4.99 -4.40
CA MET A 42 -18.08 -4.86 -5.71
C MET A 42 -17.38 -3.76 -6.52
N MET A 43 -17.26 -2.54 -5.98
CA MET A 43 -16.51 -1.44 -6.62
C MET A 43 -15.05 -1.82 -6.90
N GLY A 44 -14.40 -2.52 -5.96
CA GLY A 44 -13.03 -3.02 -6.12
C GLY A 44 -12.85 -3.95 -7.33
N LEU A 45 -13.91 -4.59 -7.79
CA LEU A 45 -13.95 -5.46 -8.98
C LEU A 45 -14.43 -4.74 -10.25
N ASN A 46 -14.69 -3.44 -10.22
CA ASN A 46 -15.14 -2.69 -11.40
C ASN A 46 -14.01 -2.54 -12.43
N CYS A 47 -14.20 -3.05 -13.65
CA CYS A 47 -13.18 -3.04 -14.70
C CYS A 47 -12.97 -1.65 -15.32
N GLU A 48 -14.02 -0.83 -15.38
CA GLU A 48 -14.00 0.47 -16.05
C GLU A 48 -13.20 1.49 -15.23
N THR A 49 -13.39 1.48 -13.91
CA THR A 49 -12.64 2.33 -12.99
C THR A 49 -11.32 1.69 -12.51
N ASN A 50 -10.99 0.49 -12.97
CA ASN A 50 -9.87 -0.33 -12.49
C ASN A 50 -9.88 -0.50 -10.95
N GLY A 51 -11.08 -0.63 -10.37
CA GLY A 51 -11.28 -0.79 -8.93
C GLY A 51 -11.26 0.50 -8.11
N CYS A 52 -11.23 1.69 -8.74
CA CYS A 52 -11.45 2.98 -8.08
C CYS A 52 -12.96 3.24 -7.88
N VAL A 53 -13.29 4.31 -7.15
CA VAL A 53 -14.68 4.76 -6.96
C VAL A 53 -15.43 4.84 -8.30
N SER A 54 -16.64 4.25 -8.33
CA SER A 54 -17.58 4.34 -9.46
C SER A 54 -18.88 5.00 -9.00
N GLY A 55 -19.30 6.05 -9.70
CA GLY A 55 -20.58 6.71 -9.46
C GLY A 55 -21.76 5.80 -9.71
N GLU A 56 -21.73 5.03 -10.81
CA GLU A 56 -22.78 4.07 -11.16
C GLU A 56 -22.92 2.95 -10.13
N ASP A 57 -21.81 2.38 -9.64
CA ASP A 57 -21.85 1.37 -8.57
C ASP A 57 -22.41 1.96 -7.26
N GLY A 58 -22.07 3.23 -6.99
CA GLY A 58 -22.64 4.03 -5.89
C GLY A 58 -24.15 4.18 -5.99
N GLU A 59 -24.65 4.62 -7.15
CA GLU A 59 -26.07 4.80 -7.44
C GLU A 59 -26.83 3.47 -7.41
N PHE A 60 -26.25 2.41 -7.97
CA PHE A 60 -26.80 1.06 -7.95
C PHE A 60 -27.04 0.57 -6.51
N SER A 61 -26.03 0.66 -5.66
CA SER A 61 -26.15 0.27 -4.25
C SER A 61 -27.11 1.21 -3.49
N ALA A 62 -27.07 2.52 -3.75
CA ALA A 62 -27.94 3.50 -3.09
C ALA A 62 -29.42 3.34 -3.47
N GLY A 63 -29.72 2.81 -4.66
CA GLY A 63 -31.07 2.55 -5.14
C GLY A 63 -31.79 1.39 -4.44
N LYS A 64 -31.08 0.60 -3.62
CA LYS A 64 -31.66 -0.52 -2.86
C LYS A 64 -32.32 -0.03 -1.58
N GLN A 65 -33.52 -0.54 -1.30
CA GLN A 65 -34.40 -0.05 -0.23
C GLN A 65 -33.87 -0.39 1.16
N THR A 66 -33.46 -1.63 1.37
CA THR A 66 -32.94 -2.11 2.66
C THR A 66 -31.44 -2.38 2.60
N TYR A 67 -30.80 -2.42 3.76
CA TYR A 67 -29.40 -2.79 3.92
C TYR A 67 -29.12 -4.21 3.43
N GLN A 68 -30.03 -5.16 3.69
CA GLN A 68 -29.87 -6.55 3.24
C GLN A 68 -30.03 -6.70 1.73
N ASP A 69 -31.07 -6.09 1.13
CA ASP A 69 -31.24 -6.11 -0.33
C ASP A 69 -30.02 -5.50 -1.04
N ARG A 70 -29.39 -4.50 -0.42
CA ARG A 70 -28.14 -3.90 -0.91
C ARG A 70 -26.96 -4.87 -0.85
N ILE A 71 -26.81 -5.61 0.25
CA ILE A 71 -25.76 -6.61 0.36
C ILE A 71 -25.94 -7.69 -0.70
N GLU A 72 -27.14 -8.26 -0.81
CA GLU A 72 -27.45 -9.34 -1.75
C GLU A 72 -27.18 -8.89 -3.19
N ALA A 73 -27.72 -7.74 -3.59
CA ALA A 73 -27.50 -7.20 -4.93
C ALA A 73 -26.02 -6.92 -5.24
N ASN A 74 -25.23 -6.47 -4.26
CA ASN A 74 -23.80 -6.26 -4.45
C ASN A 74 -23.03 -7.58 -4.57
N ILE A 75 -23.44 -8.62 -3.83
CA ILE A 75 -22.85 -9.97 -3.91
C ILE A 75 -23.15 -10.60 -5.28
N ASP A 76 -24.35 -10.40 -5.82
CA ASP A 76 -24.72 -10.88 -7.15
C ASP A 76 -23.80 -10.27 -8.22
N VAL A 77 -23.59 -8.96 -8.18
CA VAL A 77 -22.68 -8.26 -9.10
C VAL A 77 -21.22 -8.69 -8.91
N ILE A 78 -20.78 -8.93 -7.66
CA ILE A 78 -19.45 -9.50 -7.40
C ILE A 78 -19.29 -10.85 -8.10
N SER A 79 -20.29 -11.73 -7.95
CA SER A 79 -20.28 -13.07 -8.52
C SER A 79 -20.22 -12.99 -10.05
N GLU A 80 -21.08 -12.16 -10.65
CA GLU A 80 -21.09 -11.90 -12.09
C GLU A 80 -19.74 -11.40 -12.60
N ARG A 81 -19.12 -10.42 -11.91
CA ARG A 81 -17.81 -9.88 -12.30
C ARG A 81 -16.72 -10.94 -12.21
N LEU A 82 -16.70 -11.75 -11.15
CA LEU A 82 -15.72 -12.82 -10.96
C LEU A 82 -15.83 -13.88 -12.06
N ASP A 83 -17.06 -14.28 -12.40
CA ASP A 83 -17.33 -15.24 -13.48
C ASP A 83 -16.89 -14.67 -14.84
N ASN A 84 -17.23 -13.42 -15.12
CA ASN A 84 -16.83 -12.72 -16.34
C ASN A 84 -15.31 -12.55 -16.48
N TYR A 85 -14.61 -12.32 -15.37
CA TYR A 85 -13.15 -12.23 -15.36
C TYR A 85 -12.48 -13.59 -15.61
N GLY A 86 -12.96 -14.63 -14.94
CA GLY A 86 -12.18 -15.84 -14.72
C GLY A 86 -10.82 -15.57 -14.05
N ILE A 87 -9.98 -16.59 -13.94
CA ILE A 87 -8.71 -16.50 -13.19
C ILE A 87 -7.73 -15.49 -13.85
N LEU A 88 -7.56 -15.56 -15.17
CA LEU A 88 -6.60 -14.71 -15.88
C LEU A 88 -7.08 -13.27 -16.00
N GLY A 89 -8.39 -13.05 -16.24
CA GLY A 89 -8.97 -11.71 -16.26
C GLY A 89 -8.88 -11.05 -14.90
N LEU A 90 -9.11 -11.80 -13.82
CA LEU A 90 -8.98 -11.30 -12.46
C LEU A 90 -7.54 -10.92 -12.15
N ALA A 91 -6.55 -11.77 -12.48
CA ALA A 91 -5.14 -11.44 -12.28
C ALA A 91 -4.73 -10.17 -13.05
N LYS A 92 -5.22 -9.99 -14.28
CA LYS A 92 -5.00 -8.78 -15.07
C LYS A 92 -5.65 -7.56 -14.41
N HIS A 93 -6.88 -7.69 -13.93
CA HIS A 93 -7.59 -6.63 -13.20
C HIS A 93 -6.84 -6.20 -11.94
N LEU A 94 -6.46 -7.16 -11.09
CA LEU A 94 -5.70 -6.89 -9.86
C LEU A 94 -4.34 -6.22 -10.15
N THR A 95 -3.68 -6.59 -11.26
CA THR A 95 -2.43 -5.94 -11.68
C THR A 95 -2.65 -4.47 -12.05
N LYS A 96 -3.70 -4.18 -12.84
CA LYS A 96 -4.06 -2.79 -13.17
C LYS A 96 -4.42 -2.00 -11.91
N LYS A 97 -5.16 -2.61 -10.99
CA LYS A 97 -5.55 -2.00 -9.72
C LYS A 97 -4.34 -1.68 -8.84
N MET A 98 -3.37 -2.58 -8.76
CA MET A 98 -2.08 -2.30 -8.12
C MET A 98 -1.39 -1.10 -8.76
N LEU A 99 -1.37 -1.01 -10.09
CA LEU A 99 -0.79 0.13 -10.80
C LEU A 99 -1.54 1.43 -10.46
N CYS A 100 -2.86 1.45 -10.50
CA CYS A 100 -3.67 2.62 -10.13
C CYS A 100 -3.48 3.05 -8.68
N THR A 101 -3.12 2.12 -7.79
CA THR A 101 -2.89 2.39 -6.37
C THR A 101 -1.46 2.85 -6.09
N TYR A 102 -0.45 2.21 -6.69
CA TYR A 102 0.96 2.43 -6.36
C TYR A 102 1.71 3.34 -7.36
N ASN A 103 1.15 3.65 -8.53
CA ASN A 103 1.85 4.44 -9.54
C ASN A 103 1.73 5.96 -9.34
N ASP A 104 1.03 6.42 -8.31
CA ASP A 104 0.83 7.83 -8.03
C ASP A 104 1.50 8.24 -6.71
N GLY A 105 2.70 8.82 -6.83
CA GLY A 105 3.47 9.33 -5.69
C GLY A 105 2.88 10.60 -5.07
N THR A 106 1.91 11.26 -5.71
CA THR A 106 1.17 12.36 -5.10
C THR A 106 0.04 11.88 -4.19
N PHE A 107 -0.18 10.57 -4.11
CA PHE A 107 -1.23 9.93 -3.32
C PHE A 107 -2.63 10.48 -3.62
N GLY A 108 -2.94 10.75 -4.90
CA GLY A 108 -4.24 11.27 -5.33
C GLY A 108 -4.42 12.77 -5.12
N TRP A 109 -3.35 13.53 -4.88
CA TRP A 109 -3.43 14.99 -4.76
C TRP A 109 -4.03 15.61 -6.02
N ALA A 110 -5.01 16.49 -5.83
CA ALA A 110 -5.79 17.14 -6.89
C ALA A 110 -6.60 16.20 -7.81
N GLY A 111 -6.56 14.88 -7.59
CA GLY A 111 -7.23 13.91 -8.46
C GLY A 111 -8.73 13.78 -8.20
N GLU A 112 -9.19 13.98 -6.96
CA GLU A 112 -10.58 13.74 -6.54
C GLU A 112 -11.03 14.75 -5.48
N GLY A 113 -12.35 14.88 -5.23
CA GLY A 113 -12.89 15.62 -4.09
C GLY A 113 -13.23 17.09 -4.31
N GLY A 114 -12.90 17.68 -5.47
CA GLY A 114 -13.35 19.02 -5.85
C GLY A 114 -13.03 20.11 -4.82
N PHE A 115 -11.96 19.94 -4.05
CA PHE A 115 -11.66 20.74 -2.87
C PHE A 115 -11.02 22.11 -3.19
N PHE A 116 -10.71 22.38 -4.46
CA PHE A 116 -10.24 23.67 -4.95
C PHE A 116 -11.37 24.62 -5.40
N LYS A 117 -12.62 24.40 -4.95
CA LYS A 117 -13.79 25.22 -5.34
C LYS A 117 -13.61 26.70 -5.03
N ASP A 118 -13.01 27.03 -3.88
CA ASP A 118 -12.79 28.40 -3.44
C ASP A 118 -11.31 28.63 -3.13
N VAL A 119 -10.59 29.30 -4.03
CA VAL A 119 -9.20 29.73 -3.79
C VAL A 119 -9.25 31.07 -3.07
N VAL A 120 -8.98 31.06 -1.76
CA VAL A 120 -8.91 32.30 -0.98
C VAL A 120 -7.79 33.16 -1.54
N ASP A 121 -8.12 34.37 -1.99
CA ASP A 121 -7.15 35.32 -2.50
C ASP A 121 -6.36 35.93 -1.33
N ARG A 122 -5.12 35.48 -1.14
CA ARG A 122 -4.20 36.02 -0.13
C ARG A 122 -2.90 36.38 -0.82
N THR A 123 -2.57 37.65 -0.87
CA THR A 123 -1.49 38.20 -1.71
C THR A 123 -0.12 38.26 -0.99
N SER A 124 0.17 37.30 -0.11
CA SER A 124 1.50 37.24 0.53
C SER A 124 2.48 36.50 -0.38
N PRO A 125 3.73 36.97 -0.55
CA PRO A 125 4.73 36.28 -1.36
C PRO A 125 4.92 34.80 -1.01
N PHE A 126 4.78 34.45 0.28
CA PHE A 126 4.84 33.06 0.73
C PHE A 126 3.60 32.25 0.35
N ALA A 127 2.42 32.86 0.41
CA ALA A 127 1.18 32.23 -0.03
C ALA A 127 1.22 31.97 -1.54
N ASP A 128 1.72 32.93 -2.33
CA ASP A 128 1.85 32.80 -3.78
C ASP A 128 2.87 31.73 -4.16
N LEU A 129 4.02 31.67 -3.48
CA LEU A 129 4.99 30.59 -3.65
C LEU A 129 4.36 29.22 -3.41
N LEU A 130 3.68 29.04 -2.28
CA LEU A 130 3.05 27.76 -1.97
C LEU A 130 1.97 27.41 -2.98
N ARG A 131 1.14 28.38 -3.39
CA ARG A 131 0.11 28.14 -4.41
C ARG A 131 0.71 27.67 -5.72
N ASN A 132 1.79 28.30 -6.15
CA ASN A 132 2.50 27.92 -7.37
C ASN A 132 3.08 26.50 -7.30
N ILE A 133 3.29 25.96 -6.11
CA ILE A 133 3.82 24.60 -5.89
C ILE A 133 2.70 23.55 -5.83
N TYR A 134 1.64 23.75 -5.05
CA TYR A 134 0.67 22.68 -4.77
C TYR A 134 -0.66 22.77 -5.52
N TYR A 135 -1.01 23.91 -6.14
CA TYR A 135 -2.20 23.98 -6.99
C TYR A 135 -1.91 23.45 -8.39
N PRO A 136 -2.84 22.72 -9.02
CA PRO A 136 -2.68 22.25 -10.41
C PRO A 136 -2.42 23.36 -11.43
N SER A 137 -2.91 24.58 -11.17
CA SER A 137 -2.70 25.77 -12.01
C SER A 137 -1.37 26.49 -11.76
N GLY A 138 -0.60 26.07 -10.74
CA GLY A 138 0.65 26.71 -10.34
C GLY A 138 1.80 26.40 -11.28
N GLU A 139 2.70 27.37 -11.46
CA GLU A 139 3.88 27.25 -12.34
C GLU A 139 4.80 26.07 -11.98
N HIS A 140 4.96 25.79 -10.69
CA HIS A 140 5.87 24.76 -10.16
C HIS A 140 5.16 23.45 -9.81
N TYR A 141 3.86 23.31 -10.13
CA TYR A 141 3.08 22.11 -9.81
C TYR A 141 3.69 20.83 -10.41
N ARG A 142 4.15 20.91 -11.66
CA ARG A 142 4.79 19.77 -12.32
C ARG A 142 6.07 19.33 -11.62
N LEU A 143 6.85 20.29 -11.11
CA LEU A 143 8.05 19.99 -10.33
C LEU A 143 7.66 19.30 -9.03
N PHE A 144 6.65 19.82 -8.31
CA PHE A 144 6.10 19.18 -7.12
C PHE A 144 5.69 17.73 -7.37
N CYS A 145 4.84 17.46 -8.37
CA CYS A 145 4.41 16.10 -8.71
C CYS A 145 5.59 15.18 -9.05
N THR A 146 6.57 15.69 -9.80
CA THR A 146 7.78 14.93 -10.15
C THR A 146 8.61 14.59 -8.91
N SER A 147 8.76 15.54 -7.98
CA SER A 147 9.45 15.30 -6.71
C SER A 147 8.72 14.26 -5.85
N GLN A 148 7.38 14.35 -5.75
CA GLN A 148 6.58 13.36 -5.01
C GLN A 148 6.73 11.96 -5.62
N GLN A 149 6.65 11.85 -6.95
CA GLN A 149 6.86 10.60 -7.66
C GLN A 149 8.27 10.02 -7.40
N PHE A 150 9.29 10.87 -7.41
CA PHE A 150 10.67 10.46 -7.12
C PHE A 150 10.79 9.89 -5.70
N PHE A 151 10.31 10.60 -4.68
CA PHE A 151 10.39 10.13 -3.28
C PHE A 151 9.61 8.84 -3.07
N TRP A 152 8.48 8.69 -3.75
CA TRP A 152 7.69 7.47 -3.67
C TRP A 152 8.41 6.27 -4.30
N ILE A 153 8.92 6.41 -5.53
CA ILE A 153 9.71 5.36 -6.19
C ILE A 153 10.96 5.03 -5.36
N PHE A 154 11.64 6.04 -4.83
CA PHE A 154 12.82 5.85 -3.96
C PHE A 154 12.47 5.02 -2.72
N THR A 155 11.31 5.27 -2.12
CA THR A 155 10.81 4.52 -0.97
C THR A 155 10.50 3.06 -1.34
N LEU A 156 9.80 2.84 -2.45
CA LEU A 156 9.50 1.48 -2.95
C LEU A 156 10.79 0.70 -3.27
N MET A 157 11.79 1.38 -3.85
CA MET A 157 13.10 0.79 -4.11
C MET A 157 13.78 0.34 -2.82
N GLY A 158 13.77 1.17 -1.77
CA GLY A 158 14.30 0.79 -0.46
C GLY A 158 13.64 -0.46 0.12
N ILE A 159 12.32 -0.62 -0.05
CA ILE A 159 11.61 -1.81 0.40
C ILE A 159 12.12 -3.06 -0.35
N ILE A 160 12.32 -2.98 -1.66
CA ILE A 160 12.84 -4.08 -2.49
C ILE A 160 14.24 -4.52 -2.03
N LEU A 161 15.07 -3.59 -1.52
CA LEU A 161 16.41 -3.90 -1.03
C LEU A 161 16.41 -4.78 0.23
N ASN A 162 15.26 -5.02 0.89
CA ASN A 162 15.17 -5.99 1.98
C ASN A 162 15.20 -7.45 1.49
N PHE A 163 14.83 -7.73 0.23
CA PHE A 163 14.69 -9.11 -0.28
C PHE A 163 15.98 -9.95 -0.19
N PRO A 164 17.18 -9.45 -0.55
CA PRO A 164 18.40 -10.24 -0.47
C PRO A 164 18.73 -10.70 0.96
N GLN A 165 18.49 -9.85 1.96
CA GLN A 165 18.69 -10.20 3.37
C GLN A 165 17.70 -11.28 3.81
N ILE A 166 16.43 -11.16 3.41
CA ILE A 166 15.38 -12.11 3.78
C ILE A 166 15.63 -13.49 3.14
N LEU A 167 16.06 -13.53 1.87
CA LEU A 167 16.18 -14.77 1.10
C LEU A 167 17.52 -15.49 1.29
N PHE A 168 18.65 -14.77 1.38
CA PHE A 168 19.98 -15.37 1.26
C PHE A 168 20.80 -15.41 2.56
N CYS A 169 20.46 -14.62 3.58
CA CYS A 169 21.19 -14.63 4.86
C CYS A 169 20.68 -15.76 5.78
N LYS A 170 21.05 -17.01 5.45
CA LYS A 170 20.80 -18.19 6.30
C LYS A 170 21.53 -18.12 7.65
N GLU A 171 22.76 -17.60 7.67
CA GLU A 171 23.61 -17.50 8.87
C GLU A 171 23.12 -16.42 9.86
N SER A 172 22.50 -15.34 9.35
CA SER A 172 22.00 -14.21 10.15
C SER A 172 20.71 -14.51 10.91
N ARG A 173 19.98 -15.58 10.55
CA ARG A 173 18.77 -16.02 11.26
C ARG A 173 19.01 -16.43 12.72
N LYS A 174 20.25 -16.70 13.11
CA LYS A 174 20.61 -17.09 14.49
C LYS A 174 20.99 -15.92 15.40
N ILE A 175 21.25 -14.72 14.85
CA ILE A 175 21.82 -13.57 15.58
C ILE A 175 21.07 -12.27 15.21
N ALA A 176 19.76 -12.17 15.48
CA ALA A 176 19.02 -10.89 15.38
C ALA A 176 17.64 -10.98 16.06
N SER A 177 17.60 -11.33 17.35
CA SER A 177 16.39 -11.80 18.05
C SER A 177 15.33 -10.75 18.43
N LYS A 178 15.17 -9.63 17.70
CA LYS A 178 14.06 -8.67 17.92
C LYS A 178 13.87 -7.66 16.77
N LYS A 179 14.98 -7.16 16.23
CA LYS A 179 14.95 -6.17 15.13
C LYS A 179 14.32 -6.75 13.85
N ASP A 180 14.55 -8.05 13.59
CA ASP A 180 13.97 -8.74 12.45
C ASP A 180 12.46 -9.00 12.64
N SER A 181 12.00 -9.24 13.88
CA SER A 181 10.56 -9.44 14.12
C SER A 181 9.76 -8.16 13.90
N ASP A 182 10.29 -7.00 14.31
CA ASP A 182 9.60 -5.73 14.13
C ASP A 182 9.50 -5.35 12.64
N LEU A 183 10.57 -5.58 11.86
CA LEU A 183 10.56 -5.40 10.41
C LEU A 183 9.56 -6.33 9.71
N LEU A 184 9.52 -7.61 10.11
CA LEU A 184 8.57 -8.57 9.54
C LEU A 184 7.12 -8.18 9.81
N VAL A 185 6.81 -7.63 11.00
CA VAL A 185 5.48 -7.10 11.30
C VAL A 185 5.14 -5.94 10.37
N ILE A 186 6.08 -5.00 10.15
CA ILE A 186 5.87 -3.87 9.23
C ILE A 186 5.64 -4.35 7.79
N LEU A 187 6.45 -5.29 7.30
CA LEU A 187 6.30 -5.86 5.96
C LEU A 187 4.97 -6.62 5.83
N LEU A 188 4.57 -7.35 6.85
CA LEU A 188 3.29 -8.04 6.91
C LEU A 188 2.12 -7.04 6.92
N SER A 189 2.24 -5.90 7.62
CA SER A 189 1.25 -4.82 7.57
C SER A 189 1.14 -4.24 6.16
N ILE A 190 2.26 -4.00 5.46
CA ILE A 190 2.24 -3.54 4.07
C ILE A 190 1.53 -4.55 3.17
N ILE A 191 1.82 -5.85 3.31
CA ILE A 191 1.12 -6.91 2.57
C ILE A 191 -0.38 -6.89 2.89
N GLY A 192 -0.75 -6.76 4.16
CA GLY A 192 -2.15 -6.68 4.59
C GLY A 192 -2.88 -5.47 3.98
N ILE A 193 -2.23 -4.30 3.95
CA ILE A 193 -2.75 -3.10 3.30
C ILE A 193 -2.95 -3.34 1.80
N THR A 194 -1.96 -3.94 1.12
CA THR A 194 -2.06 -4.27 -0.30
C THR A 194 -3.23 -5.22 -0.56
N LEU A 195 -3.36 -6.29 0.23
CA LEU A 195 -4.46 -7.26 0.08
C LEU A 195 -5.83 -6.62 0.33
N PHE A 196 -5.93 -5.77 1.34
CA PHE A 196 -7.14 -5.01 1.63
C PHE A 196 -7.55 -4.16 0.43
N ILE A 197 -6.61 -3.39 -0.14
CA ILE A 197 -6.87 -2.56 -1.32
C ILE A 197 -7.13 -3.41 -2.58
N LEU A 198 -6.55 -4.60 -2.69
CA LEU A 198 -6.85 -5.50 -3.81
C LEU A 198 -8.28 -6.03 -3.75
N ILE A 199 -8.83 -6.26 -2.56
CA ILE A 199 -10.20 -6.74 -2.36
C ILE A 199 -11.21 -5.60 -2.55
N PHE A 200 -11.01 -4.47 -1.87
CA PHE A 200 -11.98 -3.36 -1.81
C PHE A 200 -11.64 -2.24 -2.79
N GLU A 201 -12.52 -1.24 -2.92
CA GLU A 201 -12.24 -0.02 -3.69
C GLU A 201 -10.86 0.56 -3.32
N GLY A 202 -10.06 0.86 -4.34
CA GLY A 202 -8.64 1.13 -4.20
C GLY A 202 -8.21 2.44 -4.82
N ARG A 203 -7.48 3.24 -4.04
CA ARG A 203 -6.82 4.46 -4.50
C ARG A 203 -5.50 4.74 -3.80
N ALA A 204 -4.63 5.48 -4.48
CA ALA A 204 -3.33 5.90 -3.95
C ALA A 204 -3.45 6.61 -2.60
N ARG A 205 -4.47 7.46 -2.39
CA ARG A 205 -4.68 8.18 -1.12
C ARG A 205 -4.80 7.26 0.10
N TYR A 206 -5.23 6.01 -0.07
CA TYR A 206 -5.32 5.06 1.04
C TYR A 206 -3.95 4.63 1.55
N LEU A 207 -2.92 4.64 0.69
CA LEU A 207 -1.55 4.37 1.10
C LEU A 207 -0.95 5.52 1.93
N TYR A 208 -1.44 6.75 1.77
CA TYR A 208 -0.90 7.92 2.48
C TYR A 208 -0.98 7.75 4.01
N LEU A 209 -2.11 7.21 4.50
CA LEU A 209 -2.33 6.91 5.93
C LEU A 209 -1.27 5.97 6.51
N TYR A 210 -0.69 5.12 5.66
CA TYR A 210 0.27 4.09 6.05
C TYR A 210 1.70 4.40 5.60
N SER A 211 1.94 5.57 5.00
CA SER A 211 3.24 5.99 4.46
C SER A 211 4.40 5.82 5.46
N GLY A 212 4.15 6.02 6.75
CA GLY A 212 5.13 5.77 7.81
C GLY A 212 5.69 4.33 7.81
N PHE A 213 4.85 3.31 7.58
CA PHE A 213 5.30 1.92 7.47
C PHE A 213 6.21 1.72 6.25
N PHE A 214 5.85 2.32 5.12
CA PHE A 214 6.66 2.25 3.90
C PHE A 214 8.03 2.91 4.08
N VAL A 215 8.08 4.10 4.70
CA VAL A 215 9.33 4.84 4.96
C VAL A 215 10.25 4.07 5.90
N ILE A 216 9.72 3.48 6.98
CA ILE A 216 10.53 2.68 7.92
C ILE A 216 11.11 1.45 7.20
N ALA A 217 10.28 0.68 6.48
CA ALA A 217 10.72 -0.50 5.74
C ALA A 217 11.79 -0.14 4.68
N SER A 218 11.60 0.98 3.98
CA SER A 218 12.57 1.52 3.02
C SER A 218 13.90 1.85 3.65
N THR A 219 13.89 2.57 4.78
CA THR A 219 15.10 3.00 5.50
C THR A 219 15.92 1.80 5.95
N VAL A 220 15.26 0.76 6.47
CA VAL A 220 15.93 -0.49 6.86
C VAL A 220 16.58 -1.16 5.64
N GLY A 221 15.88 -1.25 4.50
CA GLY A 221 16.40 -1.86 3.28
C GLY A 221 17.64 -1.15 2.73
N PHE A 222 17.62 0.19 2.67
CA PHE A 222 18.81 0.97 2.28
C PHE A 222 19.98 0.79 3.25
N SER A 223 19.71 0.79 4.57
CA SER A 223 20.75 0.58 5.57
C SER A 223 21.41 -0.79 5.43
N SER A 224 20.61 -1.85 5.26
CA SER A 224 21.11 -3.20 5.05
C SER A 224 21.92 -3.32 3.76
N PHE A 225 21.46 -2.70 2.67
CA PHE A 225 22.18 -2.70 1.40
C PHE A 225 23.54 -1.97 1.49
N ALA A 226 23.59 -0.80 2.13
CA ALA A 226 24.82 -0.06 2.35
C ALA A 226 25.83 -0.87 3.18
N ASN A 227 25.36 -1.53 4.25
CA ASN A 227 26.19 -2.42 5.07
C ASN A 227 26.72 -3.62 4.28
N ALA A 228 25.91 -4.22 3.40
CA ALA A 228 26.34 -5.32 2.55
C ALA A 228 27.44 -4.91 1.57
N ILE A 229 27.34 -3.71 0.98
CA ILE A 229 28.39 -3.15 0.11
C ILE A 229 29.68 -2.90 0.91
N ALA A 230 29.57 -2.28 2.09
CA ALA A 230 30.72 -2.00 2.95
C ALA A 230 31.43 -3.27 3.40
N PHE A 231 30.69 -4.30 3.82
CA PHE A 231 31.26 -5.60 4.20
C PHE A 231 32.01 -6.27 3.05
N LYS A 232 31.44 -6.23 1.84
CA LYS A 232 32.09 -6.78 0.64
C LYS A 232 33.38 -6.03 0.27
N LYS A 233 33.43 -4.73 0.51
CA LYS A 233 34.61 -3.89 0.27
C LYS A 233 35.76 -4.18 1.27
N HIS A 234 35.43 -4.52 2.52
CA HIS A 234 36.43 -4.80 3.56
C HIS A 234 36.92 -6.26 3.62
N ASN A 235 36.21 -7.23 3.02
CA ASN A 235 36.60 -8.64 2.99
C ASN A 235 36.66 -9.23 1.56
N PRO A 236 37.67 -8.86 0.74
CA PRO A 236 37.82 -9.38 -0.63
C PRO A 236 38.12 -10.89 -0.72
N SER A 237 38.57 -11.53 0.37
CA SER A 237 38.88 -12.98 0.42
C SER A 237 37.63 -13.89 0.33
N ALA A 238 36.43 -13.39 0.62
CA ALA A 238 35.18 -14.12 0.39
C ALA A 238 34.86 -14.30 -1.11
N GLN A 239 35.46 -13.45 -1.97
CA GLN A 239 35.29 -13.50 -3.42
C GLN A 239 36.17 -14.58 -4.06
N SER A 240 37.37 -14.85 -3.52
CA SER A 240 38.25 -15.91 -4.02
C SER A 240 37.83 -17.30 -3.55
N ASN A 241 37.26 -17.42 -2.33
CA ASN A 241 36.80 -18.71 -1.82
C ASN A 241 35.58 -19.25 -2.57
N ASN A 242 34.66 -18.40 -3.03
CA ASN A 242 33.51 -18.88 -3.83
C ASN A 242 33.89 -19.27 -5.26
N SER A 243 34.91 -18.65 -5.86
CA SER A 243 35.41 -19.06 -7.18
C SER A 243 36.28 -20.32 -7.09
N SER A 244 37.17 -20.43 -6.10
CA SER A 244 38.00 -21.63 -5.88
C SER A 244 37.18 -22.86 -5.51
N THR A 245 36.13 -22.70 -4.69
CA THR A 245 35.21 -23.80 -4.32
C THR A 245 34.33 -24.23 -5.49
N ARG A 246 34.01 -23.33 -6.43
CA ARG A 246 33.26 -23.65 -7.66
C ARG A 246 34.15 -24.39 -8.67
N VAL A 247 35.41 -23.97 -8.82
CA VAL A 247 36.39 -24.64 -9.69
C VAL A 247 36.74 -26.04 -9.16
N SER A 248 36.92 -26.20 -7.85
CA SER A 248 37.22 -27.51 -7.25
C SER A 248 36.04 -28.49 -7.34
N LYS A 249 34.79 -28.02 -7.21
CA LYS A 249 33.59 -28.84 -7.45
C LYS A 249 33.44 -29.27 -8.90
N ILE A 250 33.74 -28.39 -9.86
CA ILE A 250 33.70 -28.71 -11.31
C ILE A 250 34.80 -29.73 -11.66
N GLN A 251 36.01 -29.60 -11.10
CA GLN A 251 37.09 -30.57 -11.30
C GLN A 251 36.74 -31.94 -10.70
N LYS A 252 36.16 -31.99 -9.48
CA LYS A 252 35.75 -33.25 -8.87
C LYS A 252 34.67 -34.00 -9.67
N GLN A 253 33.70 -33.27 -10.24
CA GLN A 253 32.65 -33.87 -11.11
C GLN A 253 33.21 -34.45 -12.41
N LYS A 254 34.24 -33.81 -13.00
CA LYS A 254 34.91 -34.33 -14.20
C LYS A 254 35.74 -35.59 -13.93
N THR A 255 36.35 -35.72 -12.74
CA THR A 255 37.14 -36.92 -12.39
C THR A 255 36.30 -38.12 -11.99
N THR A 256 35.06 -37.93 -11.53
CA THR A 256 34.15 -39.05 -11.16
C THR A 256 33.29 -39.56 -12.33
N SER A 257 33.40 -38.97 -13.53
CA SER A 257 32.67 -39.39 -14.74
C SER A 257 33.57 -40.10 -15.77
N SER A 258 34.81 -40.45 -15.40
CA SER A 258 35.77 -41.14 -16.26
C SER A 258 36.23 -42.50 -15.74
N PHE A 259 35.37 -43.21 -15.01
CA PHE A 259 35.54 -44.64 -14.67
C PHE A 259 34.24 -45.40 -14.96
#